data_AF-A0A511YC95-F1
#
_entry.id   AF-A0A511YC95-F1
#
_cell.length_a   1.000
_cell.length_b   1.000
_cell.length_c   1.000
_cell.angle_alpha   90.00
_cell.angle_beta   90.00
_cell.angle_gamma   90.00
#
_symmetry.space_group_name_H-M   'P 1'
#
loop_
_entity.id
_entity.type
_entity.pdbx_description
1 polymer ?
#
loop_
_entity_poly.entity_id
_entity_poly.type
_entity_poly.pdbx_seq_one_letter_code
_entity_poly.pdbx_strand_id
1 'polypeptide(L)'
;MLGKFAWKPILKSINDRETSIVDALNQAKLARKEMETLKEDNERIIREAKIERDAILKEAREIKDRIVGEAKDAAKNEGDKMIEAAKQTINAEKNAAMADIKTQIGALSVNIAESILKQKLDNNEAQNELVQNYLNKSNLN
;
A
#
# COMPACT_ATOMS: atom_id res chain seq x y z
N MET A 1 -70.63 -52.24 55.63
CA MET A 1 -69.83 -52.47 54.39
C MET A 1 -69.12 -51.22 53.85
N LEU A 2 -69.09 -50.07 54.52
CA LEU A 2 -68.53 -48.82 53.96
C LEU A 2 -66.99 -48.71 54.03
N GLY A 3 -66.35 -49.25 55.08
CA GLY A 3 -64.88 -49.20 55.23
C GLY A 3 -64.10 -49.92 54.12
N LYS A 4 -64.67 -51.00 53.55
CA LYS A 4 -64.03 -51.79 52.48
C LYS A 4 -64.01 -51.06 51.12
N PHE A 5 -64.99 -50.19 50.86
CA PHE A 5 -65.06 -49.39 49.63
C PHE A 5 -64.27 -48.08 49.73
N ALA A 6 -64.12 -47.50 50.93
CA ALA A 6 -63.34 -46.28 51.15
C ALA A 6 -61.81 -46.50 51.11
N TRP A 7 -61.32 -47.72 51.38
CA TRP A 7 -59.88 -48.02 51.42
C TRP A 7 -59.22 -48.04 50.04
N LYS A 8 -59.94 -48.49 49.00
CA LYS A 8 -59.44 -48.55 47.62
C LYS A 8 -59.09 -47.17 47.03
N PRO A 9 -59.97 -46.15 47.11
CA PRO A 9 -59.66 -44.79 46.66
C PRO A 9 -58.48 -44.17 47.41
N ILE A 10 -58.37 -44.37 48.73
CA ILE A 10 -57.30 -43.79 49.55
C ILE A 10 -55.94 -44.38 49.16
N LEU A 11 -55.83 -45.70 49.05
CA LEU A 11 -54.61 -46.36 48.56
C LEU A 11 -54.24 -45.90 47.15
N LYS A 12 -55.23 -45.74 46.27
CA LYS A 12 -55.01 -45.21 44.92
C LYS A 12 -54.43 -43.79 44.97
N SER A 13 -55.02 -42.89 45.76
CA SER A 13 -54.51 -41.51 45.91
C SER A 13 -53.12 -41.45 46.53
N ILE A 14 -52.76 -42.35 47.44
CA ILE A 14 -51.40 -42.45 47.99
C ILE A 14 -50.42 -42.93 46.92
N ASN A 15 -50.78 -43.96 46.15
CA ASN A 15 -49.94 -44.48 45.07
C ASN A 15 -49.76 -43.46 43.93
N ASP A 16 -50.83 -42.73 43.57
CA ASP A 16 -50.80 -41.64 42.58
C ASP A 16 -49.89 -40.50 43.07
N ARG A 17 -49.94 -40.16 44.36
CA ARG A 17 -49.05 -39.18 44.98
C ARG A 17 -47.59 -39.64 44.99
N GLU A 18 -47.34 -40.89 45.36
CA GLU A 18 -45.99 -41.47 45.34
C GLU A 18 -45.40 -41.45 43.93
N THR A 19 -46.17 -41.88 42.94
CA THR A 19 -45.77 -41.84 41.52
C THR A 19 -45.48 -40.40 41.07
N SER A 20 -46.35 -39.45 41.40
CA SER A 20 -46.14 -38.03 41.06
C SER A 20 -44.89 -37.43 41.71
N ILE A 21 -44.60 -37.80 42.96
CA ILE A 21 -43.38 -37.35 43.66
C ILE A 21 -42.14 -37.94 43.01
N VAL A 22 -42.16 -39.23 42.66
CA VAL A 22 -41.05 -39.89 41.96
C VAL A 22 -40.81 -39.24 40.59
N ASP A 23 -41.87 -38.98 39.83
CA ASP A 23 -41.77 -38.33 38.53
C ASP A 23 -41.25 -36.89 38.64
N ALA A 24 -41.75 -36.11 39.61
CA ALA A 24 -41.26 -34.75 39.85
C ALA A 24 -39.78 -34.73 40.26
N LEU A 25 -39.34 -35.68 41.10
CA LEU A 25 -37.94 -35.82 41.49
C LEU A 25 -37.04 -36.24 40.31
N ASN A 26 -37.54 -37.13 39.44
CA ASN A 26 -36.81 -37.53 38.23
C ASN A 26 -36.70 -36.37 37.24
N GLN A 27 -37.78 -35.63 37.01
CA GLN A 27 -37.76 -34.43 36.16
C GLN A 27 -36.81 -33.35 36.73
N ALA A 28 -36.82 -33.12 38.04
CA ALA A 28 -35.89 -32.17 38.67
C ALA A 28 -34.41 -32.61 38.53
N LYS A 29 -34.12 -33.91 38.61
CA LYS A 29 -32.77 -34.45 38.36
C LYS A 29 -32.36 -34.27 36.90
N LEU A 30 -33.26 -34.57 35.96
CA LEU A 30 -33.01 -34.39 34.52
C LEU A 30 -32.76 -32.92 34.18
N ALA A 31 -33.62 -32.01 34.65
CA ALA A 31 -33.46 -30.58 34.45
C ALA A 31 -32.14 -30.04 35.04
N ARG A 32 -31.72 -30.52 36.22
CA ARG A 32 -30.41 -30.17 36.79
C ARG A 32 -29.26 -30.64 35.92
N LYS A 33 -29.33 -31.88 35.42
CA LYS A 33 -28.30 -32.44 34.53
C LYS A 33 -28.24 -31.67 33.20
N GLU A 34 -29.39 -31.35 32.60
CA GLU A 34 -29.48 -30.54 31.39
C GLU A 34 -28.90 -29.13 31.61
N MET A 35 -29.20 -28.51 32.74
CA MET A 35 -28.64 -27.20 33.12
C MET A 35 -27.12 -27.25 33.27
N GLU A 36 -26.58 -28.31 33.88
CA GLU A 36 -25.14 -28.53 34.02
C GLU A 36 -24.48 -28.69 32.65
N THR A 37 -25.04 -29.53 31.78
CA THR A 37 -24.53 -29.69 30.41
C THR A 37 -24.60 -28.40 29.60
N LEU A 38 -25.68 -27.63 29.73
CA LEU A 38 -25.84 -26.35 29.04
C LEU A 38 -24.79 -25.34 29.52
N LYS A 39 -24.47 -25.33 30.81
CA LYS A 39 -23.43 -24.48 31.37
C LYS A 39 -22.06 -24.87 30.83
N GLU A 40 -21.73 -26.16 30.81
CA GLU A 40 -20.46 -26.66 30.25
C GLU A 40 -20.32 -26.30 28.77
N ASP A 41 -21.38 -26.48 27.98
CA ASP A 41 -21.40 -26.10 26.57
C ASP A 41 -21.26 -24.60 26.38
N ASN A 42 -21.93 -23.78 27.21
CA ASN A 42 -21.79 -22.33 27.14
C ASN A 42 -20.36 -21.89 27.44
N GLU A 43 -19.75 -22.44 28.48
CA GLU A 43 -18.34 -22.18 28.80
C GLU A 43 -17.41 -22.62 27.68
N ARG A 44 -17.70 -23.76 27.03
CA ARG A 44 -16.94 -24.24 25.86
C ARG A 44 -17.06 -23.27 24.68
N ILE A 45 -18.27 -22.86 24.33
CA ILE A 45 -18.52 -21.89 23.24
C ILE A 45 -17.80 -20.57 23.53
N ILE A 46 -17.81 -20.06 24.76
CA ILE A 46 -17.10 -18.83 25.13
C ILE A 46 -15.58 -19.00 24.95
N ARG A 47 -15.02 -20.17 25.30
CA ARG A 47 -13.60 -20.44 25.10
C ARG A 47 -13.25 -20.51 23.61
N GLU A 48 -14.03 -21.24 22.82
CA GLU A 48 -13.86 -21.34 21.37
C GLU A 48 -13.93 -19.97 20.70
N ALA A 49 -14.95 -19.15 21.05
CA ALA A 49 -15.10 -17.79 20.53
C ALA A 49 -13.92 -16.87 20.90
N LYS A 50 -13.33 -17.03 22.09
CA LYS A 50 -12.13 -16.27 22.47
C LYS A 50 -10.91 -16.68 21.65
N ILE A 51 -10.72 -17.98 21.42
CA ILE A 51 -9.62 -18.51 20.59
C ILE A 51 -9.77 -18.00 19.15
N GLU A 52 -10.97 -18.09 18.58
CA GLU A 52 -11.25 -17.62 17.23
C GLU A 52 -11.04 -16.10 17.11
N ARG A 53 -11.55 -15.32 18.08
CA ARG A 53 -11.28 -13.88 18.15
C ARG A 53 -9.79 -13.57 18.15
N ASP A 54 -9.01 -14.28 18.97
CA ASP A 54 -7.58 -14.04 19.08
C ASP A 54 -6.84 -14.42 17.80
N ALA A 55 -7.28 -15.48 17.11
CA ALA A 55 -6.78 -15.85 15.79
C ALA A 55 -7.08 -14.75 14.75
N ILE A 56 -8.32 -14.26 14.69
CA ILE A 56 -8.72 -13.16 13.79
C ILE A 56 -7.90 -11.90 14.08
N LEU A 57 -7.71 -11.54 15.35
CA LEU A 57 -6.92 -10.36 15.72
C LEU A 57 -5.44 -10.52 15.37
N LYS A 58 -4.88 -11.72 15.47
CA LYS A 58 -3.51 -12.01 15.06
C LYS A 58 -3.37 -11.90 13.54
N GLU A 59 -4.26 -12.54 12.79
CA GLU A 59 -4.27 -12.48 11.33
C GLU A 59 -4.44 -11.03 10.83
N ALA A 60 -5.35 -10.26 11.43
CA ALA A 60 -5.53 -8.86 11.10
C ALA A 60 -4.26 -8.02 11.34
N ARG A 61 -3.49 -8.30 12.39
CA ARG A 61 -2.21 -7.64 12.65
C ARG A 61 -1.16 -8.01 11.59
N GLU A 62 -1.06 -9.29 11.26
CA GLU A 62 -0.13 -9.79 10.23
C GLU A 62 -0.46 -9.19 8.85
N ILE A 63 -1.73 -9.16 8.47
CA ILE A 63 -2.19 -8.51 7.23
C ILE A 63 -1.86 -7.01 7.24
N LYS A 64 -2.14 -6.32 8.34
CA LYS A 64 -1.84 -4.89 8.47
C LYS A 64 -0.34 -4.63 8.32
N ASP A 65 0.50 -5.40 9.00
CA ASP A 65 1.95 -5.24 8.91
C ASP A 65 2.47 -5.55 7.50
N ARG A 66 1.92 -6.58 6.83
CA ARG A 66 2.22 -6.89 5.43
C ARG A 66 1.84 -5.75 4.48
N ILE A 67 0.61 -5.22 4.59
CA ILE A 67 0.15 -4.09 3.76
C ILE A 67 1.05 -2.86 3.96
N VAL A 68 1.42 -2.56 5.21
CA VAL A 68 2.33 -1.44 5.49
C VAL A 68 3.72 -1.68 4.92
N GLY A 69 4.23 -2.92 4.98
CA GLY A 69 5.49 -3.31 4.34
C GLY A 69 5.45 -3.11 2.83
N GLU A 70 4.46 -3.71 2.16
CA GLU A 70 4.25 -3.61 0.71
C GLU A 70 4.09 -2.15 0.26
N ALA A 71 3.34 -1.34 1.01
CA ALA A 71 3.17 0.08 0.71
C ALA A 71 4.48 0.87 0.83
N LYS A 72 5.31 0.58 1.85
CA LYS A 72 6.63 1.21 2.01
C LYS A 72 7.58 0.84 0.88
N ASP A 73 7.60 -0.43 0.49
CA ASP A 73 8.46 -0.90 -0.60
C ASP A 73 8.02 -0.30 -1.94
N ALA A 74 6.71 -0.25 -2.20
CA ALA A 74 6.16 0.41 -3.38
C ALA A 74 6.51 1.91 -3.40
N ALA A 75 6.35 2.61 -2.27
CA ALA A 75 6.69 4.02 -2.15
C ALA A 75 8.20 4.28 -2.37
N LYS A 76 9.06 3.41 -1.85
CA LYS A 76 10.50 3.49 -2.06
C LYS A 76 10.85 3.31 -3.54
N ASN A 77 10.31 2.27 -4.17
CA ASN A 77 10.53 2.00 -5.59
C ASN A 77 10.07 3.16 -6.49
N GLU A 78 8.92 3.75 -6.18
CA GLU A 78 8.41 4.90 -6.93
C GLU A 78 9.26 6.17 -6.68
N GLY A 79 9.71 6.37 -5.44
CA GLY A 79 10.65 7.44 -5.09
C GLY A 79 11.98 7.32 -5.84
N ASP A 80 12.54 6.11 -5.91
CA ASP A 80 13.79 5.84 -6.64
C ASP A 80 13.63 6.10 -8.14
N LYS A 81 12.49 5.69 -8.74
CA LYS A 81 12.16 6.01 -10.13
C LYS A 81 12.03 7.51 -10.37
N MET A 82 11.36 8.23 -9.47
CA MET A 82 11.19 9.68 -9.58
C MET A 82 12.54 10.39 -9.51
N ILE A 83 13.43 9.98 -8.60
CA ILE A 83 14.78 10.53 -8.48
C ILE A 83 15.58 10.26 -9.75
N GLU A 84 15.50 9.04 -10.29
CA GLU A 84 16.22 8.70 -11.51
C GLU A 84 15.71 9.49 -12.72
N ALA A 85 14.39 9.61 -12.87
CA ALA A 85 13.79 10.46 -13.90
C ALA A 85 14.23 11.93 -13.74
N ALA A 86 14.24 12.46 -12.52
CA ALA A 86 14.71 13.81 -12.25
C ALA A 86 16.17 14.01 -12.64
N LYS A 87 17.06 13.05 -12.32
CA LYS A 87 18.48 13.09 -12.74
C LYS A 87 18.63 13.07 -14.25
N GLN A 88 17.83 12.26 -14.96
CA GLN A 88 17.84 12.22 -16.42
C GLN A 88 17.42 13.56 -17.02
N THR A 89 16.34 14.17 -16.50
CA THR A 89 15.90 15.51 -16.92
C THR A 89 16.98 16.56 -16.66
N ILE A 90 17.58 16.58 -15.47
CA ILE A 90 18.65 17.52 -15.13
C ILE A 90 19.85 17.38 -16.08
N ASN A 91 20.25 16.15 -16.41
CA ASN A 91 21.34 15.91 -17.35
C ASN A 91 20.99 16.38 -18.77
N ALA A 92 19.74 16.16 -19.21
CA ALA A 92 19.27 16.64 -20.50
C ALA A 92 19.25 18.18 -20.54
N GLU A 93 18.73 18.84 -19.50
CA GLU A 93 18.72 20.30 -19.39
C GLU A 93 20.13 20.88 -19.34
N LYS A 94 21.05 20.26 -18.60
CA LYS A 94 22.46 20.66 -18.57
C LYS A 94 23.10 20.58 -19.96
N ASN A 95 22.83 19.52 -20.71
CA ASN A 95 23.34 19.36 -22.06
C ASN A 95 22.75 20.41 -23.01
N ALA A 96 21.45 20.69 -22.89
CA ALA A 96 20.79 21.75 -23.66
C ALA A 96 21.37 23.13 -23.34
N ALA A 97 21.54 23.46 -22.07
CA ALA A 97 22.17 24.72 -21.64
C ALA A 97 23.62 24.84 -22.14
N MET A 98 24.40 23.76 -22.11
CA MET A 98 25.76 23.75 -22.65
C MET A 98 25.79 23.95 -24.17
N ALA A 99 24.83 23.37 -24.90
CA ALA A 99 24.71 23.58 -26.34
C ALA A 99 24.33 25.03 -26.68
N ASP A 100 23.44 25.64 -25.89
CA ASP A 100 23.06 27.03 -26.04
C ASP A 100 24.25 27.97 -25.78
N ILE A 101 25.00 27.75 -24.69
CA ILE A 101 26.23 28.49 -24.37
C ILE A 101 27.25 28.40 -25.52
N LYS A 102 27.47 27.20 -26.08
CA LYS A 102 28.38 27.03 -27.22
C LYS A 102 27.94 27.82 -28.44
N THR A 103 26.63 27.87 -28.70
CA THR A 103 26.06 28.64 -29.81
C THR A 103 26.27 30.14 -29.60
N GLN A 104 26.01 30.64 -28.38
CA GLN A 104 26.25 32.04 -28.03
C GLN A 104 27.73 32.43 -28.13
N ILE A 105 28.65 31.58 -27.66
CA ILE A 105 30.10 31.81 -27.78
C ILE A 105 30.55 31.80 -29.23
N GLY A 106 30.01 30.90 -30.07
CA GLY A 106 30.28 30.86 -31.49
C GLY A 106 29.87 32.16 -32.18
N ALA A 107 28.65 32.63 -31.93
CA ALA A 107 28.17 33.91 -32.45
C ALA A 107 29.02 35.09 -31.97
N LEU A 108 29.38 35.14 -30.69
CA LEU A 108 30.23 36.19 -30.14
C LEU A 108 31.64 36.18 -30.78
N SER A 109 32.21 34.99 -30.99
CA SER A 109 33.54 34.83 -31.59
C SER A 109 33.57 35.30 -33.04
N VAL A 110 32.51 35.02 -33.82
CA VAL A 110 32.36 35.55 -35.19
C VAL A 110 32.23 37.07 -35.17
N ASN A 111 31.39 37.63 -34.30
CA ASN A 111 31.24 39.09 -34.16
C ASN A 111 32.57 39.79 -33.80
N ILE A 112 33.37 39.20 -32.90
CA ILE A 112 34.69 39.71 -32.54
C ILE A 112 35.64 39.62 -33.74
N ALA A 113 35.67 38.49 -34.45
CA ALA A 113 36.50 38.32 -35.63
C ALA A 113 36.13 39.32 -36.74
N GLU A 114 34.85 39.56 -37.00
CA GLU A 114 34.36 40.59 -37.92
C GLU A 114 34.82 42.00 -37.50
N SER A 115 34.71 42.33 -36.21
CA SER A 115 35.12 43.63 -35.68
C SER A 115 36.63 43.87 -35.86
N ILE A 116 37.45 42.86 -35.54
CA ILE A 116 38.90 42.91 -35.73
C ILE A 116 39.25 43.01 -37.21
N LEU A 117 38.60 42.22 -38.06
CA LEU A 117 38.82 42.23 -39.51
C LEU A 117 38.48 43.59 -40.12
N LYS A 118 37.36 44.19 -39.70
CA LYS A 118 36.94 45.52 -40.12
C LYS A 118 37.97 46.58 -39.73
N GLN A 119 38.47 46.53 -38.48
CA GLN A 119 39.53 47.43 -38.03
C GLN A 119 40.86 47.24 -38.77
N LYS A 120 41.19 46.01 -39.18
CA LYS A 120 42.39 45.69 -39.97
C LYS A 120 42.25 46.12 -41.45
N LEU A 121 41.05 46.09 -42.00
CA LEU A 121 40.72 46.47 -43.39
C LEU A 121 40.39 47.96 -43.55
N ASP A 122 40.53 48.79 -42.51
CA ASP A 122 40.35 50.25 -42.62
C ASP A 122 41.47 50.93 -43.43
N ASN A 123 42.57 50.23 -43.75
CA ASN A 123 43.60 50.74 -44.65
C ASN A 123 43.38 50.31 -46.12
N ASN A 124 43.75 51.17 -47.07
CA ASN A 124 43.59 50.91 -48.51
C ASN A 124 44.52 49.80 -49.03
N GLU A 125 45.70 49.63 -48.42
CA GLU A 125 46.68 48.61 -48.83
C GLU A 125 46.20 47.18 -48.54
N ALA A 126 45.66 46.91 -47.35
CA ALA A 126 45.14 45.58 -47.00
C ALA A 126 43.87 45.24 -47.78
N GLN A 127 43.03 46.23 -48.13
CA GLN A 127 41.91 45.99 -49.05
C GLN A 127 42.39 45.58 -50.44
N ASN A 128 43.38 46.28 -51.00
CA ASN A 128 43.96 45.93 -52.30
C ASN A 128 44.64 44.55 -52.29
N GLU A 129 45.35 44.21 -51.20
CA GLU A 129 45.98 42.90 -51.02
C GLU A 129 44.95 41.75 -50.88
N LEU A 130 43.81 42.02 -50.24
CA LEU A 130 42.69 41.08 -50.15
C LEU A 130 42.07 40.83 -51.54
N VAL A 131 41.85 41.89 -52.32
CA VAL A 131 41.31 41.80 -53.70
C VAL A 131 42.27 41.03 -54.60
N GLN A 132 43.58 41.30 -54.54
CA GLN A 132 44.58 40.54 -55.29
C GLN A 132 44.59 39.06 -54.90
N ASN A 133 44.48 38.74 -53.61
CA ASN A 133 44.40 37.35 -53.15
C ASN A 133 43.14 36.63 -53.65
N TYR A 134 41.98 37.29 -53.65
CA TYR A 134 40.75 36.72 -54.21
C TYR A 134 40.82 36.49 -55.72
N LEU A 135 41.36 37.46 -56.47
CA LEU A 135 41.56 37.34 -57.92
C LEU A 135 42.55 36.21 -58.24
N ASN A 136 43.64 36.07 -57.49
CA ASN A 136 44.59 34.98 -57.67
C ASN A 136 43.96 33.61 -57.35
N LYS A 137 43.19 33.49 -56.26
CA LYS A 137 42.49 32.24 -55.92
C LYS A 137 41.42 31.85 -56.93
N SER A 138 40.74 32.82 -57.53
CA SER A 138 39.74 32.58 -58.57
C SER A 138 40.36 32.21 -59.93
N ASN A 139 41.58 32.67 -60.21
CA ASN A 139 42.33 32.30 -61.42
C ASN A 139 43.07 30.94 -61.28
N LEU A 140 43.01 30.31 -60.10
CA LEU A 140 43.61 29.01 -59.78
C LEU A 140 42.61 27.84 -59.87
N ASN A 141 41.36 28.07 -60.30
CA ASN A 141 40.36 27.05 -60.63
C ASN A 141 39.99 27.11 -62.11
#